data_AF-A0A1G9HSR1-F1
#
_entry.id   AF-A0A1G9HSR1-F1
#
_cell.length_a   1.000
_cell.length_b   1.000
_cell.length_c   1.000
_cell.angle_alpha   90.00
_cell.angle_beta   90.00
_cell.angle_gamma   90.00
#
_symmetry.space_group_name_H-M   'P 1'
#
loop_
_entity.id
_entity.type
_entity.pdbx_description
1 polymer ?
#
loop_
_entity_poly.entity_id
_entity_poly.type
_entity_poly.pdbx_seq_one_letter_code
_entity_poly.pdbx_strand_id
1 'polypeptide(L)'
;MANDEAGKKYMSIVCPTNTAIDQLNKAVEAQPFNVKASTTAAAAARDSYRKQIEAFSDEKVLWPATVKADIAKMAEETYSDLTGAANLASQTTESNFNAAWNAWTSSTATVTAQKVRLKLGLSSDAMGSCKTK
;
A
#
# COMPACT_ATOMS: atom_id res chain seq x y z
N MET A 1 21.56 -0.15 9.69
CA MET A 1 20.59 -1.24 9.88
C MET A 1 21.10 -2.50 9.16
N ALA A 2 20.98 -3.68 9.78
CA ALA A 2 21.28 -4.97 9.12
C ALA A 2 20.09 -5.45 8.26
N ASN A 3 20.30 -6.40 7.35
CA ASN A 3 19.23 -6.87 6.44
C ASN A 3 18.01 -7.43 7.18
N ASP A 4 18.20 -8.21 8.26
CA ASP A 4 17.08 -8.75 9.04
C ASP A 4 16.26 -7.66 9.73
N GLU A 5 16.94 -6.64 10.27
CA GLU A 5 16.31 -5.48 10.88
C GLU A 5 15.57 -4.63 9.84
N ALA A 6 16.16 -4.47 8.65
CA ALA A 6 15.54 -3.82 7.50
C ALA A 6 14.32 -4.59 7.00
N GLY A 7 14.38 -5.92 6.96
CA GLY A 7 13.26 -6.78 6.64
C GLY A 7 12.10 -6.55 7.61
N LYS A 8 12.35 -6.58 8.92
CA LYS A 8 11.33 -6.31 9.95
C LYS A 8 10.74 -4.90 9.83
N LYS A 9 11.58 -3.89 9.63
CA LYS A 9 11.14 -2.49 9.46
C LYS A 9 10.29 -2.34 8.21
N TYR A 10 10.74 -2.87 7.07
CA TYR A 10 10.00 -2.87 5.81
C TYR A 10 8.62 -3.53 5.97
N MET A 11 8.57 -4.72 6.57
CA MET A 11 7.32 -5.44 6.82
C MET A 11 6.38 -4.65 7.75
N SER A 12 6.91 -4.02 8.79
CA SER A 12 6.10 -3.17 9.70
C SER A 12 5.45 -1.97 8.99
N ILE A 13 6.04 -1.50 7.88
CA ILE A 13 5.53 -0.39 7.09
C ILE A 13 4.48 -0.87 6.08
N VAL A 14 4.77 -1.93 5.33
CA VAL A 14 3.89 -2.37 4.22
C VAL A 14 2.67 -3.17 4.68
N CYS A 15 2.75 -3.89 5.80
CA CYS A 15 1.65 -4.76 6.21
C CYS A 15 0.35 -4.03 6.59
N PRO A 16 0.38 -2.92 7.33
CA PRO A 16 -0.83 -2.13 7.58
C PRO A 16 -1.51 -1.67 6.27
N THR A 17 -0.72 -1.25 5.29
CA THR A 17 -1.23 -0.85 3.96
C THR A 17 -1.84 -2.03 3.22
N ASN A 18 -1.16 -3.17 3.18
CA ASN A 18 -1.69 -4.40 2.59
C ASN A 18 -3.03 -4.82 3.23
N THR A 19 -3.16 -4.70 4.55
CA THR A 19 -4.43 -4.96 5.24
C THR A 19 -5.51 -3.95 4.84
N ALA A 20 -5.20 -2.66 4.76
CA ALA A 20 -6.19 -1.64 4.36
C ALA A 20 -6.68 -1.85 2.91
N ILE A 21 -5.78 -2.24 2.00
CA ILE A 21 -6.13 -2.57 0.61
C ILE A 21 -7.02 -3.81 0.55
N ASP A 22 -6.71 -4.87 1.31
CA ASP A 22 -7.55 -6.07 1.40
C ASP A 22 -8.96 -5.74 1.90
N GLN A 23 -9.09 -4.84 2.88
CA GLN A 23 -10.41 -4.36 3.34
C GLN A 23 -11.14 -3.53 2.29
N LEU A 24 -10.43 -2.70 1.53
CA LEU A 24 -11.01 -1.97 0.40
C LEU A 24 -11.54 -2.93 -0.66
N ASN A 25 -10.74 -3.90 -1.11
CA ASN A 25 -11.15 -4.90 -2.09
C ASN A 25 -12.39 -5.66 -1.62
N LYS A 26 -12.42 -6.12 -0.36
CA LYS A 26 -13.58 -6.79 0.24
C LYS A 26 -14.84 -5.90 0.26
N ALA A 27 -14.68 -4.61 0.54
CA ALA A 27 -15.81 -3.68 0.54
C ALA A 27 -16.37 -3.46 -0.88
N VAL A 28 -15.49 -3.41 -1.89
CA VAL A 28 -15.89 -3.29 -3.31
C VAL A 28 -16.55 -4.57 -3.82
N GLU A 29 -16.07 -5.74 -3.41
CA GLU A 29 -16.59 -7.04 -3.81
C GLU A 29 -17.86 -7.47 -3.06
N ALA A 30 -18.24 -6.76 -2.00
CA ALA A 30 -19.41 -7.06 -1.19
C ALA A 30 -20.72 -6.99 -2.01
N GLN A 31 -21.65 -7.92 -1.73
CA GLN A 31 -22.95 -8.00 -2.37
C GLN A 31 -24.07 -7.97 -1.32
N PRO A 32 -25.00 -7.00 -1.34
CA PRO A 32 -25.07 -5.88 -2.29
C PRO A 32 -23.93 -4.86 -2.10
N PHE A 33 -23.55 -4.18 -3.19
CA PHE A 33 -22.53 -3.14 -3.14
C PHE A 33 -22.96 -2.00 -2.20
N ASN A 34 -22.00 -1.47 -1.43
CA ASN A 34 -22.25 -0.45 -0.43
C ASN A 34 -21.26 0.71 -0.57
N VAL A 35 -21.68 1.78 -1.24
CA VAL A 35 -20.89 3.00 -1.46
C VAL A 35 -20.28 3.54 -0.15
N LYS A 36 -21.06 3.57 0.93
CA LYS A 36 -20.59 4.10 2.22
C LYS A 36 -19.48 3.24 2.82
N ALA A 37 -19.61 1.91 2.74
CA ALA A 37 -18.57 1.00 3.20
C ALA A 37 -17.31 1.12 2.34
N SER A 38 -17.46 1.15 1.02
CA SER A 38 -16.34 1.23 0.06
C SER A 38 -15.58 2.55 0.16
N THR A 39 -16.28 3.69 0.29
CA THR A 39 -15.65 5.01 0.49
C THR A 39 -14.94 5.12 1.84
N THR A 40 -15.50 4.52 2.90
CA THR A 40 -14.85 4.42 4.22
C THR A 40 -13.57 3.59 4.14
N ALA A 41 -13.60 2.44 3.47
CA ALA A 41 -12.43 1.60 3.27
C ALA A 41 -11.38 2.28 2.38
N ALA A 42 -11.80 3.02 1.36
CA ALA A 42 -10.90 3.81 0.51
C ALA A 42 -10.21 4.93 1.30
N ALA A 43 -10.92 5.59 2.22
CA ALA A 43 -10.31 6.59 3.11
C ALA A 43 -9.25 5.94 4.04
N ALA A 44 -9.52 4.75 4.56
CA ALA A 44 -8.54 4.00 5.35
C ALA A 44 -7.31 3.59 4.51
N ALA A 45 -7.50 3.13 3.28
CA ALA A 45 -6.42 2.81 2.35
C ALA A 45 -5.57 4.05 2.04
N ARG A 46 -6.20 5.18 1.69
CA ARG A 46 -5.55 6.50 1.50
C ARG A 46 -4.67 6.86 2.70
N ASP A 47 -5.21 6.75 3.90
CA ASP A 47 -4.49 7.10 5.13
C ASP A 47 -3.31 6.15 5.40
N SER A 48 -3.44 4.87 5.05
CA SER A 48 -2.32 3.92 5.14
C SER A 48 -1.23 4.21 4.11
N TYR A 49 -1.59 4.54 2.86
CA TYR A 49 -0.61 4.91 1.83
C TYR A 49 0.20 6.14 2.23
N ARG A 50 -0.46 7.17 2.79
CA ARG A 50 0.21 8.34 3.33
C ARG A 50 1.21 7.98 4.43
N LYS A 51 0.80 7.18 5.41
CA LYS A 51 1.71 6.71 6.49
C LYS A 51 2.88 5.89 5.94
N GLN A 52 2.64 5.07 4.92
CA GLN A 52 3.70 4.31 4.25
C GLN A 52 4.71 5.24 3.57
N ILE A 53 4.23 6.24 2.82
CA ILE A 53 5.07 7.25 2.17
C ILE A 53 5.90 7.99 3.22
N GLU A 54 5.28 8.48 4.28
CA GLU A 54 5.95 9.17 5.40
C GLU A 54 7.03 8.28 6.02
N ALA A 55 6.73 7.00 6.27
CA ALA A 55 7.68 6.08 6.89
C ALA A 55 8.85 5.69 5.97
N PHE A 56 8.64 5.61 4.65
CA PHE A 56 9.72 5.38 3.69
C PHE A 56 10.56 6.63 3.41
N SER A 57 9.97 7.80 3.59
CA SER A 57 10.64 9.10 3.40
C SER A 57 11.33 9.62 4.66
N ASP A 58 11.23 8.91 5.79
CA ASP A 58 11.88 9.29 7.05
C ASP A 58 13.41 9.14 6.94
N GLU A 59 14.10 10.28 6.83
CA GLU A 59 15.56 10.36 6.73
C GLU A 59 16.29 9.81 7.97
N LYS A 60 15.61 9.68 9.11
CA LYS A 60 16.18 9.08 10.32
C LYS A 60 16.30 7.56 10.21
N VAL A 61 15.58 6.93 9.27
CA VAL A 61 15.66 5.49 9.02
C VAL A 61 16.83 5.20 8.07
N LEU A 62 17.89 4.65 8.64
CA LEU A 62 19.10 4.30 7.90
C LEU A 62 18.99 2.94 7.20
N TRP A 63 18.33 2.92 6.04
CA TRP A 63 18.21 1.74 5.19
C TRP A 63 19.57 1.24 4.68
N PRO A 64 19.77 -0.08 4.54
CA PRO A 64 20.96 -0.64 3.87
C PRO A 64 21.09 -0.11 2.44
N ALA A 65 22.32 0.11 1.99
CA ALA A 65 22.61 0.64 0.65
C ALA A 65 22.00 -0.19 -0.48
N THR A 66 21.85 -1.50 -0.28
CA THR A 66 21.26 -2.43 -1.25
C THR A 66 19.81 -2.10 -1.60
N VAL A 67 19.03 -1.58 -0.65
CA VAL A 67 17.58 -1.32 -0.80
C VAL A 67 17.21 0.16 -0.74
N LYS A 68 18.11 1.04 -0.27
CA LYS A 68 17.83 2.47 -0.07
C LYS A 68 17.15 3.14 -1.28
N ALA A 69 17.67 2.90 -2.49
CA ALA A 69 17.12 3.47 -3.72
C ALA A 69 15.74 2.91 -4.07
N ASP A 70 15.50 1.61 -3.83
CA ASP A 70 14.21 0.99 -4.08
C ASP A 70 13.16 1.45 -3.05
N ILE A 71 13.53 1.69 -1.80
CA ILE A 71 12.63 2.25 -0.78
C ILE A 71 12.20 3.67 -1.16
N ALA A 72 13.15 4.53 -1.55
CA ALA A 72 12.82 5.87 -2.03
C ALA A 72 11.89 5.82 -3.25
N LYS A 73 12.19 4.94 -4.21
CA LYS A 73 11.34 4.71 -5.38
C LYS A 73 9.94 4.20 -5.00
N MET A 74 9.82 3.32 -4.01
CA MET A 74 8.52 2.87 -3.51
C MET A 74 7.70 4.01 -2.92
N ALA A 75 8.32 4.93 -2.17
CA ALA A 75 7.64 6.11 -1.65
C ALA A 75 7.03 6.94 -2.79
N GLU A 76 7.82 7.24 -3.82
CA GLU A 76 7.38 7.98 -5.00
C GLU A 76 6.25 7.27 -5.75
N GLU A 77 6.39 5.97 -6.03
CA GLU A 77 5.38 5.20 -6.76
C GLU A 77 4.06 5.08 -5.97
N THR A 78 4.12 5.09 -4.63
CA THR A 78 2.92 5.00 -3.77
C THR A 78 2.01 6.23 -3.86
N TYR A 79 2.49 7.39 -4.35
CA TYR A 79 1.64 8.58 -4.54
C TYR A 79 0.51 8.36 -5.55
N SER A 80 0.70 7.50 -6.56
CA SER A 80 -0.37 7.13 -7.51
C SER A 80 -1.51 6.42 -6.79
N ASP A 81 -1.17 5.49 -5.89
CA ASP A 81 -2.17 4.74 -5.12
C ASP A 81 -2.85 5.61 -4.05
N LEU A 82 -2.10 6.52 -3.42
CA LEU A 82 -2.66 7.53 -2.53
C LEU A 82 -3.72 8.39 -3.26
N THR A 83 -3.41 8.81 -4.48
CA THR A 83 -4.31 9.63 -5.32
C THR A 83 -5.56 8.85 -5.72
N GLY A 84 -5.42 7.60 -6.16
CA GLY A 84 -6.55 6.73 -6.50
C GLY A 84 -7.48 6.48 -5.30
N ALA A 85 -6.91 6.12 -4.15
CA ALA A 85 -7.67 5.91 -2.92
C ALA A 85 -8.36 7.19 -2.43
N ALA A 86 -7.72 8.35 -2.57
CA ALA A 86 -8.34 9.64 -2.25
C ALA A 86 -9.53 9.96 -3.17
N ASN A 87 -9.39 9.69 -4.48
CA ASN A 87 -10.47 9.87 -5.44
C ASN A 87 -11.69 8.99 -5.08
N LEU A 88 -11.46 7.69 -4.82
CA LEU A 88 -12.50 6.76 -4.37
C LEU A 88 -13.20 7.21 -3.09
N ALA A 89 -12.44 7.65 -2.09
CA ALA A 89 -12.97 8.11 -0.82
C ALA A 89 -13.87 9.36 -0.94
N SER A 90 -13.73 10.13 -2.01
CA SER A 90 -14.53 11.33 -2.26
C SER A 90 -15.88 11.06 -2.95
N GLN A 91 -16.12 9.84 -3.44
CA GLN A 91 -17.31 9.53 -4.22
C GLN A 91 -18.54 9.37 -3.33
N THR A 92 -19.69 9.79 -3.86
CA THR A 92 -20.97 9.77 -3.11
C THR A 92 -22.03 8.85 -3.73
N THR A 93 -21.77 8.33 -4.93
CA THR A 93 -22.68 7.46 -5.67
C THR A 93 -21.95 6.21 -6.14
N GLU A 94 -22.71 5.12 -6.35
CA GLU A 94 -22.16 3.86 -6.86
C GLU A 94 -21.59 4.02 -8.27
N SER A 95 -22.30 4.74 -9.14
CA SER A 95 -21.84 4.99 -10.50
C SER A 95 -20.49 5.73 -10.53
N ASN A 96 -20.33 6.80 -9.74
CA ASN A 96 -19.07 7.55 -9.70
C ASN A 96 -17.96 6.77 -9.00
N PHE A 97 -18.29 5.99 -7.95
CA PHE A 97 -17.33 5.09 -7.32
C PHE A 97 -16.79 4.07 -8.33
N ASN A 98 -17.66 3.39 -9.06
CA ASN A 98 -17.28 2.39 -10.06
C ASN A 98 -16.47 3.01 -11.20
N ALA A 99 -16.83 4.22 -11.65
CA ALA A 99 -16.04 4.95 -12.64
C ALA A 99 -14.64 5.29 -12.13
N ALA A 100 -14.52 5.80 -10.91
CA ALA A 100 -13.24 6.11 -10.27
C ALA A 100 -12.39 4.84 -10.03
N TRP A 101 -13.01 3.73 -9.63
CA TRP A 101 -12.36 2.44 -9.44
C TRP A 101 -11.76 1.92 -10.74
N ASN A 102 -12.54 1.91 -11.81
CA ASN A 102 -12.10 1.43 -13.11
C ASN A 102 -11.06 2.35 -13.78
N ALA A 103 -11.05 3.64 -13.44
CA ALA A 103 -10.05 4.60 -13.91
C ALA A 103 -8.75 4.56 -13.10
N TRP A 104 -8.72 3.93 -11.93
CA TRP A 104 -7.54 3.88 -11.08
C TRP A 104 -6.47 2.98 -11.72
N THR A 105 -5.39 3.60 -12.20
CA THR A 105 -4.19 2.90 -12.63
C THR A 105 -3.33 2.60 -11.40
N SER A 106 -3.25 1.33 -11.01
CA SER A 106 -2.40 0.88 -9.90
C SER A 106 -0.94 1.26 -10.13
N SER A 107 -0.23 1.61 -9.06
CA SER A 107 1.17 1.97 -9.15
C SER A 107 2.09 0.82 -9.60
N THR A 108 3.28 1.16 -10.08
CA THR A 108 4.37 0.21 -10.32
C THR A 108 5.10 -0.20 -9.04
N ALA A 109 4.65 0.26 -7.86
CA ALA A 109 5.28 -0.04 -6.58
C ALA A 109 5.35 -1.54 -6.28
N THR A 110 4.47 -2.35 -6.86
CA THR A 110 4.47 -3.81 -6.73
C THR A 110 5.78 -4.44 -7.23
N VAL A 111 6.33 -3.95 -8.35
CA VAL A 111 7.61 -4.44 -8.90
C VAL A 111 8.77 -4.04 -7.99
N THR A 112 8.80 -2.79 -7.55
CA THR A 112 9.85 -2.29 -6.64
C THR A 112 9.78 -3.00 -5.29
N ALA A 113 8.58 -3.30 -4.78
CA ALA A 113 8.37 -4.08 -3.57
C ALA A 113 8.93 -5.51 -3.66
N GLN A 114 8.85 -6.16 -4.83
CA GLN A 114 9.47 -7.47 -5.05
C GLN A 114 11.01 -7.39 -5.07
N LYS A 115 11.59 -6.32 -5.62
CA LYS A 115 13.04 -6.07 -5.55
C LYS A 115 13.52 -5.92 -4.12
N VAL A 116 12.80 -5.14 -3.31
CA VAL A 116 13.12 -4.97 -1.88
C VAL A 116 13.04 -6.30 -1.15
N ARG A 117 11.96 -7.07 -1.36
CA ARG A 117 11.79 -8.40 -0.75
C ARG A 117 12.96 -9.33 -1.07
N LEU A 118 13.32 -9.44 -2.35
CA LEU A 118 14.44 -10.27 -2.80
C LEU A 118 15.75 -9.86 -2.12
N LYS A 119 16.06 -8.56 -2.09
CA LYS A 119 17.30 -8.02 -1.53
C LYS A 119 17.39 -8.16 0.00
N LEU A 120 16.25 -8.23 0.68
CA LEU A 120 16.16 -8.45 2.13
C LEU A 120 15.96 -9.92 2.52
N GLY A 121 15.89 -10.85 1.56
CA GLY A 121 15.64 -12.28 1.84
C GLY A 121 14.23 -12.56 2.36
N LEU A 122 13.26 -11.71 2.04
CA LEU A 122 11.85 -11.86 2.38
C LEU A 122 11.12 -12.75 1.36
N SER A 123 10.07 -13.43 1.80
CA SER A 123 9.16 -14.18 0.93
C SER A 123 8.52 -13.26 -0.12
N SER A 124 8.35 -13.78 -1.34
CA SER A 124 7.64 -13.12 -2.42
C SER A 124 6.13 -13.04 -2.17
N ASP A 125 5.59 -13.89 -1.29
CA ASP A 125 4.19 -13.84 -0.83
C ASP A 125 3.97 -12.63 0.09
N ALA A 126 3.68 -11.49 -0.53
CA ALA A 126 3.49 -10.22 0.14
C ALA A 126 2.37 -10.22 1.19
N MET A 127 1.27 -10.93 0.91
CA MET A 127 0.10 -10.98 1.77
C MET A 127 0.26 -12.03 2.88
N GLY A 128 0.77 -13.22 2.55
CA GLY A 128 1.06 -14.26 3.54
C GLY A 128 2.12 -13.81 4.54
N SER A 129 3.11 -13.02 4.11
CA SER A 129 4.15 -12.47 4.98
C SER A 129 3.62 -11.44 6.00
N CYS A 130 2.39 -10.95 5.82
CA CYS A 130 1.72 -10.01 6.73
C CYS A 130 0.70 -10.68 7.66
N LYS A 131 0.43 -11.98 7.47
CA LYS A 131 -0.52 -12.76 8.28
C LYS A 131 0.14 -13.45 9.47
N THR A 132 1.46 -13.32 9.63
CA THR A 132 2.21 -13.84 10.78
C THR A 132 2.23 -12.83 11.93
N LYS A 133 1.45 -13.11 12.97
CA LYS A 133 1.77 -12.75 14.35
C LYS A 133 1.82 -14.03 15.17
#